data_AF-A0A7V0VEY3-F1
#
_entry.id   AF-A0A7V0VEY3-F1
#
_cell.length_a   1.000
_cell.length_b   1.000
_cell.length_c   1.000
_cell.angle_alpha   90.00
_cell.angle_beta   90.00
_cell.angle_gamma   90.00
#
_symmetry.space_group_name_H-M   'P 1'
#
loop_
_entity.id
_entity.type
_entity.pdbx_description
1 polymer ?
#
loop_
_entity_poly.entity_id
_entity_poly.type
_entity_poly.pdbx_seq_one_letter_code
_entity_poly.pdbx_strand_id
1 'polypeptide(L)'
;MPFVEISKNVFDCAVCEHKCDSTSKTVFDFDNDIEFSNYIQNLVIGLINRINNSIEAFQFEEETSYPDIIVRRKNSSEEIAFIEIKVQARTFMKIRELLPESNLYPSETLALNLSDLERYFAIKDKTHNPVFIVWCLVNRACITGLNFESLKFFHQELDVLRRIRSSDTRDARKFRRKSGRGDVNESGEHKGVVVNYHFSINELNSGLPFFE
;
A
#
# COMPACT_ATOMS: atom_id res chain seq x y z
N MET A 1 -28.82 2.34 3.13
CA MET A 1 -27.38 2.49 2.83
C MET A 1 -26.66 1.45 3.64
N PRO A 2 -25.98 0.47 3.02
CA PRO A 2 -25.35 -0.65 3.75
C PRO A 2 -24.13 -0.23 4.60
N PHE A 3 -23.71 1.03 4.50
CA PHE A 3 -22.57 1.60 5.21
C PHE A 3 -22.98 2.89 5.92
N VAL A 4 -22.48 3.07 7.14
CA VAL A 4 -22.65 4.29 7.94
C VAL A 4 -21.32 5.04 7.94
N GLU A 5 -21.25 6.14 7.21
CA GLU A 5 -20.06 7.01 7.15
C GLU A 5 -20.05 7.97 8.34
N ILE A 6 -18.95 7.99 9.08
CA ILE A 6 -18.72 8.90 10.22
C ILE A 6 -18.02 10.18 9.70
N SER A 7 -17.03 10.00 8.83
CA SER A 7 -16.33 11.07 8.10
C SER A 7 -15.71 10.48 6.84
N LYS A 8 -15.07 11.30 5.99
CA LYS A 8 -14.43 10.87 4.74
C LYS A 8 -13.61 9.58 4.94
N ASN A 9 -13.96 8.50 4.23
CA ASN A 9 -13.32 7.17 4.31
C ASN A 9 -13.36 6.47 5.68
N VAL A 10 -14.04 7.04 6.68
CA VAL A 10 -14.20 6.51 8.03
C VAL A 10 -15.64 6.01 8.18
N PHE A 11 -15.79 4.70 8.34
CA PHE A 11 -17.10 4.06 8.45
C PHE A 11 -17.23 3.36 9.80
N ASP A 12 -18.47 3.29 10.30
CA ASP A 12 -18.78 2.46 11.45
C ASP A 12 -18.75 0.99 11.06
N CYS A 13 -17.59 0.36 11.23
CA CYS A 13 -17.40 -1.04 10.92
C CYS A 13 -18.13 -1.99 11.89
N ALA A 14 -18.66 -1.52 13.02
CA ALA A 14 -19.38 -2.36 13.97
C ALA A 14 -20.79 -2.72 13.48
N VAL A 15 -21.42 -1.80 12.73
CA VAL A 15 -22.78 -1.94 12.19
C VAL A 15 -22.81 -2.30 10.70
N CYS A 16 -21.65 -2.48 10.08
CA CYS A 16 -21.55 -2.80 8.66
C CYS A 16 -22.14 -4.19 8.34
N GLU A 17 -23.09 -4.24 7.40
CA GLU A 17 -23.71 -5.48 6.92
C GLU A 17 -22.69 -6.37 6.19
N HIS A 18 -21.79 -5.75 5.41
CA HIS A 18 -20.69 -6.43 4.72
C HIS A 18 -19.39 -6.29 5.52
N LYS A 19 -19.22 -7.11 6.56
CA LYS A 19 -18.01 -7.08 7.38
C LYS A 19 -16.79 -7.48 6.57
N CYS A 20 -15.73 -6.66 6.63
CA CYS A 20 -14.40 -7.08 6.19
C CYS A 20 -13.93 -8.22 7.11
N ASP A 21 -13.57 -9.36 6.54
CA ASP A 21 -13.11 -10.50 7.32
C ASP A 21 -11.68 -10.23 7.84
N SER A 22 -11.52 -10.24 9.16
CA SER A 22 -10.19 -10.20 9.80
C SER A 22 -9.51 -11.57 9.81
N THR A 23 -10.04 -12.55 9.07
CA THR A 23 -9.51 -13.91 9.07
C THR A 23 -8.16 -13.92 8.37
N SER A 24 -7.10 -14.13 9.15
CA SER A 24 -5.76 -14.42 8.62
C SER A 24 -5.87 -15.59 7.65
N LYS A 25 -5.23 -15.49 6.47
CA LYS A 25 -5.09 -16.62 5.54
C LYS A 25 -4.37 -17.71 6.35
N THR A 26 -5.06 -18.79 6.69
CA THR A 26 -4.47 -19.94 7.41
C THR A 26 -3.49 -20.70 6.52
N VAL A 27 -3.57 -20.47 5.19
CA VAL A 27 -2.64 -20.93 4.16
C VAL A 27 -2.36 -19.74 3.22
N PHE A 28 -1.09 -19.36 3.07
CA PHE A 28 -0.66 -18.40 2.05
C PHE A 28 -0.61 -19.12 0.71
N ASP A 29 -1.40 -18.65 -0.24
CA ASP A 29 -1.35 -19.09 -1.64
C ASP A 29 -0.49 -18.06 -2.39
N PHE A 30 0.81 -18.30 -2.37
CA PHE A 30 1.82 -17.38 -2.87
C PHE A 30 1.68 -17.14 -4.38
N ASP A 31 1.34 -18.17 -5.15
CA ASP A 31 1.28 -18.08 -6.61
C ASP A 31 0.12 -17.17 -7.05
N ASN A 32 -1.07 -17.34 -6.46
CA ASN A 32 -2.22 -16.48 -6.74
C ASN A 32 -2.01 -15.02 -6.28
N ASP A 33 -1.31 -14.81 -5.16
CA ASP A 33 -1.01 -13.45 -4.67
C ASP A 33 0.04 -12.74 -5.57
N ILE A 34 1.01 -13.47 -6.10
CA ILE A 34 2.01 -12.96 -7.07
C ILE A 34 1.33 -12.62 -8.40
N GLU A 35 0.51 -13.52 -8.94
CA GLU A 35 -0.22 -13.28 -10.20
C GLU A 35 -1.10 -12.03 -10.10
N PHE A 36 -1.83 -11.87 -8.99
CA PHE A 36 -2.66 -10.69 -8.80
C PHE A 36 -1.83 -9.41 -8.66
N SER A 37 -0.70 -9.45 -7.94
CA SER A 37 0.21 -8.32 -7.85
C SER A 37 0.74 -7.90 -9.23
N ASN A 38 1.19 -8.86 -10.04
CA ASN A 38 1.68 -8.64 -11.40
C ASN A 38 0.57 -8.09 -12.31
N TYR A 39 -0.66 -8.58 -12.18
CA TYR A 39 -1.81 -8.04 -12.90
C TYR A 39 -2.02 -6.56 -12.58
N ILE A 40 -2.00 -6.17 -11.30
CA ILE A 40 -2.18 -4.78 -10.89
C ILE A 40 -1.02 -3.90 -11.38
N GLN A 41 0.23 -4.37 -11.30
CA GLN A 41 1.39 -3.63 -11.82
C GLN A 41 1.25 -3.35 -13.32
N ASN A 42 0.93 -4.37 -14.12
CA ASN A 42 0.71 -4.23 -15.56
C ASN A 42 -0.47 -3.32 -15.90
N LEU A 43 -1.55 -3.38 -15.12
CA LEU A 43 -2.67 -2.47 -15.26
C LEU A 43 -2.24 -1.01 -15.04
N VAL A 44 -1.49 -0.72 -13.97
CA VAL A 44 -1.01 0.64 -13.67
C VAL A 44 -0.07 1.14 -14.75
N ILE A 45 0.89 0.33 -15.19
CA ILE A 45 1.79 0.64 -16.32
C ILE A 45 0.98 1.00 -17.57
N GLY A 46 0.02 0.15 -17.94
CA GLY A 46 -0.82 0.34 -19.12
C GLY A 46 -1.68 1.60 -19.04
N LEU A 47 -2.15 1.98 -17.84
CA LEU A 47 -2.89 3.23 -17.64
C LEU A 47 -1.98 4.45 -17.76
N ILE A 48 -0.79 4.46 -17.13
CA ILE A 48 0.18 5.56 -17.24
C ILE A 48 0.57 5.79 -18.70
N ASN A 49 0.95 4.71 -19.41
CA ASN A 49 1.41 4.78 -20.80
C ASN A 49 0.34 5.22 -21.80
N ARG A 50 -0.94 5.00 -21.46
CA ARG A 50 -2.08 5.40 -22.30
C ARG A 50 -2.43 6.87 -22.14
N ILE A 51 -2.30 7.41 -20.93
CA ILE A 51 -2.80 8.74 -20.59
C ILE A 51 -1.74 9.81 -20.80
N ASN A 52 -0.48 9.52 -20.49
CA ASN A 52 0.58 10.51 -20.58
C ASN A 52 1.52 10.23 -21.78
N ASN A 53 1.43 11.09 -22.79
CA ASN A 53 2.22 10.95 -24.01
C ASN A 53 3.69 11.37 -23.87
N SER A 54 4.09 12.00 -22.76
CA SER A 54 5.46 12.50 -22.54
C SER A 54 6.34 11.54 -21.74
N ILE A 55 5.74 10.55 -21.08
CA ILE A 55 6.43 9.59 -20.21
C ILE A 55 6.12 8.16 -20.63
N GLU A 56 6.94 7.24 -20.16
CA GLU A 56 6.75 5.80 -20.30
C GLU A 56 7.08 5.12 -18.96
N ALA A 57 6.21 4.20 -18.56
CA ALA A 57 6.34 3.36 -17.39
C ALA A 57 6.59 1.91 -17.82
N PHE A 58 7.43 1.21 -17.06
CA PHE A 58 7.74 -0.21 -17.26
C PHE A 58 8.10 -0.84 -15.90
N GLN A 59 7.96 -2.15 -15.83
CA GLN A 59 8.31 -2.91 -14.64
C GLN A 59 9.82 -2.88 -14.42
N PHE A 60 10.23 -2.75 -13.16
CA PHE A 60 11.64 -2.85 -12.79
C PHE A 60 12.01 -4.31 -12.51
N GLU A 61 12.85 -4.88 -13.37
CA GLU A 61 13.19 -6.32 -13.32
C GLU A 61 14.57 -6.61 -12.71
N GLU A 62 15.42 -5.59 -12.53
CA GLU A 62 16.85 -5.80 -12.24
C GLU A 62 17.18 -5.91 -10.74
N GLU A 63 16.43 -5.27 -9.85
CA GLU A 63 16.73 -5.27 -8.40
C GLU A 63 15.45 -5.39 -7.57
N THR A 64 15.30 -6.51 -6.84
CA THR A 64 14.16 -6.78 -5.94
C THR A 64 14.04 -5.78 -4.78
N SER A 65 15.04 -4.92 -4.61
CA SER A 65 15.10 -3.90 -3.57
C SER A 65 14.41 -2.58 -4.01
N TYR A 66 14.29 -2.35 -5.33
CA TYR A 66 13.73 -1.14 -5.92
C TYR A 66 12.21 -1.19 -6.05
N PRO A 67 11.54 -0.03 -6.20
CA PRO A 67 10.11 0.01 -6.45
C PRO A 67 9.72 -0.71 -7.75
N ASP A 68 8.51 -1.30 -7.75
CA ASP A 68 8.01 -2.15 -8.84
C ASP A 68 8.08 -1.54 -10.25
N ILE A 69 7.90 -0.22 -10.38
CA ILE A 69 7.74 0.47 -11.66
C ILE A 69 8.71 1.66 -11.74
N ILE A 70 9.39 1.80 -12.89
CA ILE A 70 10.13 3.02 -13.25
C ILE A 70 9.33 3.82 -14.26
N VAL A 71 9.37 5.14 -14.11
CA VAL A 71 8.86 6.10 -15.09
C VAL A 71 10.02 6.88 -15.70
N ARG A 72 10.08 6.94 -17.03
CA ARG A 72 11.07 7.70 -17.82
C ARG A 72 10.38 8.70 -18.73
N ARG A 73 11.12 9.71 -19.20
CA ARG A 73 10.67 10.52 -20.34
C ARG A 73 10.74 9.68 -21.61
N LYS A 74 9.75 9.78 -22.50
CA LYS A 74 9.81 9.09 -23.80
C LYS A 74 11.03 9.55 -24.59
N ASN A 75 11.67 8.61 -25.27
CA ASN A 75 12.91 8.83 -26.04
C ASN A 75 14.11 9.29 -25.19
N SER A 76 14.09 9.03 -23.88
CA SER A 76 15.19 9.30 -22.97
C SER A 76 15.45 8.09 -22.07
N SER A 77 16.70 7.90 -21.67
CA SER A 77 17.07 6.96 -20.60
C SER A 77 16.91 7.57 -19.20
N GLU A 78 16.53 8.85 -19.10
CA GLU A 78 16.35 9.55 -17.84
C GLU A 78 15.13 9.04 -17.07
N GLU A 79 15.41 8.45 -15.91
CA GLU A 79 14.42 8.06 -14.91
C GLU A 79 13.95 9.31 -14.17
N ILE A 80 12.64 9.52 -14.14
CA ILE A 80 12.02 10.71 -13.54
C ILE A 80 11.20 10.40 -12.29
N ALA A 81 10.83 9.14 -12.09
CA ALA A 81 10.16 8.69 -10.87
C ALA A 81 10.18 7.16 -10.73
N PHE A 82 9.93 6.71 -9.51
CA PHE A 82 9.66 5.31 -9.17
C PHE A 82 8.28 5.17 -8.55
N ILE A 83 7.61 4.04 -8.77
CA ILE A 83 6.30 3.73 -8.19
C ILE A 83 6.35 2.33 -7.58
N GLU A 84 5.96 2.22 -6.32
CA GLU A 84 5.72 0.96 -5.62
C GLU A 84 4.21 0.67 -5.57
N ILE A 85 3.80 -0.55 -5.91
CA ILE A 85 2.41 -0.99 -5.80
C ILE A 85 2.20 -1.79 -4.52
N LYS A 86 1.16 -1.44 -3.76
CA LYS A 86 0.71 -2.19 -2.57
C LYS A 86 -0.76 -2.54 -2.70
N VAL A 87 -1.03 -3.81 -2.98
CA VAL A 87 -2.39 -4.35 -2.97
C VAL A 87 -2.80 -4.61 -1.51
N GLN A 88 -3.91 -4.01 -1.07
CA GLN A 88 -4.38 -4.17 0.31
C GLN A 88 -5.88 -4.49 0.38
N ALA A 89 -6.19 -5.79 0.39
CA ALA A 89 -7.55 -6.29 0.54
C ALA A 89 -8.10 -6.10 1.97
N ARG A 90 -7.27 -6.35 2.98
CA ARG A 90 -7.73 -6.47 4.37
C ARG A 90 -7.72 -5.15 5.12
N THR A 91 -8.75 -4.97 5.91
CA THR A 91 -8.94 -3.88 6.87
C THR A 91 -8.36 -4.28 8.23
N PHE A 92 -7.58 -3.41 8.88
CA PHE A 92 -7.05 -3.71 10.22
C PHE A 92 -8.12 -3.45 11.30
N MET A 93 -9.05 -4.39 11.43
CA MET A 93 -10.23 -4.25 12.31
C MET A 93 -9.91 -3.96 13.78
N LYS A 94 -8.75 -4.40 14.27
CA LYS A 94 -8.31 -4.21 15.66
C LYS A 94 -7.45 -2.97 15.89
N ILE A 95 -7.31 -2.06 14.92
CA ILE A 95 -6.41 -0.90 15.04
C ILE A 95 -6.69 -0.05 16.28
N ARG A 96 -7.98 0.15 16.63
CA ARG A 96 -8.39 0.93 17.82
C ARG A 96 -8.09 0.23 19.14
N GLU A 97 -8.05 -1.11 19.14
CA GLU A 97 -7.72 -1.93 20.32
C GLU A 97 -6.20 -2.01 20.52
N LEU A 98 -5.46 -2.26 19.44
CA LEU A 98 -4.03 -2.56 19.48
C LEU A 98 -3.15 -1.31 19.39
N LEU A 99 -3.62 -0.26 18.72
CA LEU A 99 -2.94 1.03 18.56
C LEU A 99 -3.91 2.17 18.91
N PRO A 100 -4.38 2.27 20.18
CA PRO A 100 -5.39 3.25 20.57
C PRO A 100 -4.93 4.70 20.36
N GLU A 101 -3.64 4.95 20.45
CA GLU A 101 -3.04 6.29 20.27
C GLU A 101 -2.79 6.68 18.81
N SER A 102 -3.01 5.76 17.86
CA SER A 102 -2.84 6.04 16.42
C SER A 102 -3.85 7.05 15.89
N ASN A 103 -5.01 7.18 16.56
CA ASN A 103 -6.20 7.89 16.10
C ASN A 103 -6.75 7.41 14.75
N LEU A 104 -6.39 6.20 14.30
CA LEU A 104 -6.86 5.62 13.04
C LEU A 104 -8.11 4.75 13.25
N TYR A 105 -8.99 4.74 12.25
CA TYR A 105 -10.14 3.84 12.18
C TYR A 105 -9.90 2.67 11.21
N PRO A 106 -10.54 1.51 11.40
CA PRO A 106 -10.33 0.36 10.54
C PRO A 106 -10.43 0.67 9.05
N SER A 107 -11.54 1.25 8.59
CA SER A 107 -11.85 1.45 7.17
C SER A 107 -10.82 2.30 6.41
N GLU A 108 -10.26 3.31 7.07
CA GLU A 108 -9.25 4.20 6.49
C GLU A 108 -7.82 3.67 6.64
N THR A 109 -7.60 2.64 7.45
CA THR A 109 -6.24 2.21 7.79
C THR A 109 -5.59 1.46 6.62
N LEU A 110 -4.40 1.91 6.26
CA LEU A 110 -3.47 1.27 5.35
C LEU A 110 -2.22 0.83 6.10
N ALA A 111 -1.58 -0.23 5.63
CA ALA A 111 -0.39 -0.78 6.25
C ALA A 111 0.73 -0.87 5.22
N LEU A 112 1.94 -0.55 5.65
CA LEU A 112 3.16 -0.72 4.88
C LEU A 112 4.22 -1.34 5.78
N ASN A 113 4.99 -2.28 5.25
CA ASN A 113 6.16 -2.80 5.94
C ASN A 113 7.13 -1.65 6.25
N LEU A 114 7.50 -1.51 7.52
CA LEU A 114 8.39 -0.44 7.94
C LEU A 114 9.78 -0.55 7.28
N SER A 115 10.32 -1.75 7.11
CA SER A 115 11.63 -1.92 6.45
C SER A 115 11.59 -1.57 4.97
N ASP A 116 10.46 -1.81 4.30
CA ASP A 116 10.29 -1.42 2.90
C ASP A 116 10.19 0.10 2.78
N LEU A 117 9.40 0.74 3.66
CA LEU A 117 9.29 2.20 3.71
C LEU A 117 10.67 2.87 3.91
N GLU A 118 11.46 2.38 4.87
CA GLU A 118 12.81 2.88 5.12
C GLU A 118 13.75 2.64 3.93
N ARG A 119 13.64 1.50 3.25
CA ARG A 119 14.39 1.22 2.03
C ARG A 119 14.04 2.20 0.92
N TYR A 120 12.75 2.49 0.71
CA TYR A 120 12.35 3.48 -0.29
C TYR A 120 12.89 4.87 0.05
N PHE A 121 12.97 5.24 1.34
CA PHE A 121 13.61 6.51 1.71
C PHE A 121 15.08 6.57 1.26
N ALA A 122 15.83 5.50 1.50
CA ALA A 122 17.22 5.41 1.06
C ALA A 122 17.36 5.45 -0.47
N ILE A 123 16.44 4.82 -1.22
CA ILE A 123 16.43 4.86 -2.69
C ILE A 123 16.18 6.29 -3.18
N LYS A 124 15.22 7.00 -2.58
CA LYS A 124 14.97 8.40 -2.91
C LYS A 124 16.20 9.27 -2.61
N ASP A 125 16.84 9.09 -1.46
CA ASP A 125 18.03 9.86 -1.09
C ASP A 125 19.22 9.57 -2.03
N LYS A 126 19.35 8.34 -2.53
CA LYS A 126 20.39 7.94 -3.50
C LYS A 126 20.11 8.49 -4.90
N THR A 127 18.89 8.34 -5.39
CA THR A 127 18.52 8.64 -6.79
C THR A 127 18.11 10.10 -7.00
N HIS A 128 17.68 10.79 -5.93
CA HIS A 128 17.07 12.12 -5.95
C HIS A 128 15.77 12.21 -6.77
N ASN A 129 15.26 11.08 -7.26
CA ASN A 129 14.03 11.00 -8.01
C ASN A 129 12.83 10.86 -7.06
N PRO A 130 11.67 11.44 -7.41
CA PRO A 130 10.40 11.15 -6.75
C PRO A 130 10.12 9.66 -6.65
N VAL A 131 9.61 9.24 -5.49
CA VAL A 131 9.12 7.87 -5.28
C VAL A 131 7.69 7.97 -4.82
N PHE A 132 6.80 7.19 -5.42
CA PHE A 132 5.39 7.13 -5.05
C PHE A 132 5.06 5.75 -4.52
N ILE A 133 4.26 5.70 -3.46
CA ILE A 133 3.60 4.47 -3.04
C ILE A 133 2.15 4.55 -3.50
N VAL A 134 1.70 3.54 -4.24
CA VAL A 134 0.33 3.40 -4.74
C VAL A 134 -0.33 2.23 -4.04
N TRP A 135 -1.40 2.51 -3.29
CA TRP A 135 -2.26 1.49 -2.72
C TRP A 135 -3.40 1.15 -3.67
N CYS A 136 -3.52 -0.13 -4.01
CA CYS A 136 -4.69 -0.69 -4.69
C CYS A 136 -5.57 -1.37 -3.64
N LEU A 137 -6.72 -0.78 -3.35
CA LEU A 137 -7.69 -1.34 -2.40
C LEU A 137 -8.71 -2.19 -3.14
N VAL A 138 -8.94 -3.37 -2.58
CA VAL A 138 -9.89 -4.37 -3.07
C VAL A 138 -10.68 -4.93 -1.90
N ASN A 139 -11.86 -5.50 -2.13
CA ASN A 139 -12.65 -6.19 -1.09
C ASN A 139 -12.92 -5.37 0.19
N ARG A 140 -12.94 -4.04 0.10
CA ARG A 140 -13.30 -3.13 1.19
C ARG A 140 -14.59 -2.44 0.82
N ALA A 141 -15.73 -3.12 0.98
CA ALA A 141 -17.00 -2.70 0.39
C ALA A 141 -17.40 -1.24 0.69
N CYS A 142 -17.07 -0.71 1.88
CA CYS A 142 -17.29 0.68 2.25
C CYS A 142 -16.42 1.70 1.46
N ILE A 143 -15.28 1.28 0.93
CA ILE A 143 -14.32 2.11 0.19
C ILE A 143 -14.40 1.84 -1.32
N THR A 144 -14.46 0.57 -1.72
CA THR A 144 -14.42 0.10 -3.11
C THR A 144 -15.81 -0.08 -3.71
N GLY A 145 -16.87 -0.01 -2.91
CA GLY A 145 -18.24 -0.32 -3.34
C GLY A 145 -18.55 -1.82 -3.26
N LEU A 146 -19.82 -2.17 -3.55
CA LEU A 146 -20.33 -3.54 -3.42
C LEU A 146 -19.91 -4.49 -4.55
N ASN A 147 -19.36 -3.97 -5.64
CA ASN A 147 -18.81 -4.81 -6.70
C ASN A 147 -17.39 -5.24 -6.31
N PHE A 148 -17.20 -6.52 -6.02
CA PHE A 148 -15.93 -7.12 -5.59
C PHE A 148 -14.79 -7.01 -6.61
N GLU A 149 -15.10 -6.73 -7.89
CA GLU A 149 -14.09 -6.45 -8.92
C GLU A 149 -13.60 -4.99 -8.91
N SER A 150 -14.20 -4.14 -8.08
CA SER A 150 -13.87 -2.71 -8.05
C SER A 150 -12.51 -2.48 -7.38
N LEU A 151 -11.58 -1.97 -8.16
CA LEU A 151 -10.27 -1.50 -7.70
C LEU A 151 -10.35 -0.01 -7.37
N LYS A 152 -9.81 0.39 -6.23
CA LYS A 152 -9.66 1.81 -5.90
C LYS A 152 -8.21 2.13 -5.58
N PHE A 153 -7.66 3.09 -6.32
CA PHE A 153 -6.28 3.52 -6.17
C PHE A 153 -6.18 4.75 -5.30
N PHE A 154 -5.16 4.77 -4.45
CA PHE A 154 -4.70 5.94 -3.71
C PHE A 154 -3.19 5.99 -3.80
N HIS A 155 -2.61 7.19 -3.78
CA HIS A 155 -1.17 7.33 -3.86
C HIS A 155 -0.65 8.47 -3.00
N GLN A 156 0.63 8.42 -2.66
CA GLN A 156 1.32 9.53 -2.03
C GLN A 156 2.81 9.53 -2.38
N GLU A 157 3.38 10.72 -2.47
CA GLU A 157 4.81 10.93 -2.68
C GLU A 157 5.56 10.67 -1.36
N LEU A 158 6.74 10.07 -1.48
CA LEU A 158 7.48 9.51 -0.37
C LEU A 158 7.94 10.55 0.68
N ASP A 159 8.21 11.81 0.30
CA ASP A 159 8.54 12.87 1.27
C ASP A 159 7.37 13.21 2.18
N VAL A 160 6.13 13.13 1.67
CA VAL A 160 4.93 13.32 2.50
C VAL A 160 4.83 12.17 3.51
N LEU A 161 5.02 10.93 3.05
CA LEU A 161 5.02 9.75 3.93
C LEU A 161 6.15 9.81 4.96
N ARG A 162 7.34 10.30 4.57
CA ARG A 162 8.48 10.55 5.46
C ARG A 162 8.11 11.54 6.56
N ARG A 163 7.50 12.67 6.21
CA ARG A 163 7.05 13.67 7.19
C ARG A 163 6.03 13.10 8.18
N ILE A 164 5.05 12.34 7.70
CA ILE A 164 4.07 11.67 8.58
C ILE A 164 4.79 10.75 9.56
N ARG A 165 5.64 9.85 9.06
CA ARG A 165 6.41 8.91 9.87
C ARG A 165 7.31 9.60 10.92
N SER A 166 8.01 10.66 10.52
CA SER A 166 8.90 11.42 11.40
C SER A 166 8.15 12.25 12.45
N SER A 167 6.92 12.67 12.16
CA SER A 167 6.07 13.39 13.12
C SER A 167 5.52 12.49 14.22
N ASP A 168 5.39 11.18 13.96
CA ASP A 168 4.97 10.17 14.93
C ASP A 168 6.13 9.73 15.84
N THR A 169 6.59 10.67 16.67
CA THR A 169 7.74 10.50 17.58
C THR A 169 7.53 9.44 18.66
N ARG A 170 6.28 9.00 18.88
CA ARG A 170 5.92 7.98 19.88
C ARG A 170 5.67 6.61 19.25
N ASP A 171 5.92 6.45 17.94
CA ASP A 171 5.65 5.22 17.20
C ASP A 171 4.18 4.73 17.37
N ALA A 172 3.23 5.65 17.54
CA ALA A 172 1.83 5.33 17.87
C ALA A 172 1.11 4.58 16.74
N ARG A 173 1.64 4.64 15.51
CA ARG A 173 1.09 3.96 14.32
C ARG A 173 1.88 2.71 13.92
N LYS A 174 2.85 2.28 14.73
CA LYS A 174 3.68 1.10 14.46
C LYS A 174 3.12 -0.12 15.16
N PHE A 175 2.82 -1.17 14.39
CA PHE A 175 2.39 -2.45 14.95
C PHE A 175 3.42 -3.54 14.66
N ARG A 176 3.81 -4.28 15.70
CA ARG A 176 4.59 -5.50 15.56
C ARG A 176 3.70 -6.71 15.81
N ARG A 177 3.53 -7.57 14.80
CA ARG A 177 2.84 -8.85 15.00
C ARG A 177 3.79 -9.87 15.66
N LYS A 178 3.21 -10.84 16.37
CA LYS A 178 3.98 -12.01 16.84
C LYS A 178 4.48 -12.79 15.63
N SER A 179 5.74 -13.22 15.67
CA SER A 179 6.31 -14.11 14.67
C SER A 179 5.57 -15.46 14.68
N GLY A 180 5.24 -15.97 13.50
CA GLY A 180 4.68 -17.30 13.28
C GLY A 180 5.70 -18.25 12.64
N ARG A 181 5.36 -19.54 12.53
CA ARG A 181 6.23 -20.57 11.92
C ARG A 181 6.58 -20.26 10.45
N GLY A 182 5.69 -19.62 9.70
CA GLY A 182 5.93 -19.21 8.32
C GLY A 182 6.86 -18.01 8.15
N ASP A 183 7.30 -17.37 9.23
CA ASP A 183 8.21 -16.22 9.17
C ASP A 183 9.68 -16.64 9.20
N VAL A 184 9.96 -17.94 9.28
CA VAL A 184 11.28 -18.54 9.40
C VAL A 184 11.43 -19.55 8.26
N ASN A 185 12.50 -19.43 7.46
CA ASN A 185 12.80 -20.42 6.43
C ASN A 185 13.42 -21.68 7.05
N GLU A 186 13.65 -22.71 6.23
CA GLU A 186 14.20 -23.99 6.68
C GLU A 186 15.60 -23.86 7.33
N SER A 187 16.34 -22.78 7.04
CA SER A 187 17.64 -22.48 7.63
C SER A 187 17.58 -21.67 8.94
N GLY A 188 16.38 -21.37 9.46
CA GLY A 188 16.22 -20.64 10.73
C GLY A 188 16.29 -19.11 10.59
N GLU A 189 16.42 -18.58 9.38
CA GLU A 189 16.43 -17.13 9.12
C GLU A 189 15.01 -16.56 9.13
N HIS A 190 14.82 -15.46 9.85
CA HIS A 190 13.57 -14.73 9.82
C HIS A 190 13.41 -13.96 8.50
N LYS A 191 12.45 -14.39 7.66
CA LYS A 191 12.06 -13.72 6.40
C LYS A 191 10.73 -12.97 6.52
N GLY A 192 9.93 -13.27 7.54
CA GLY A 192 8.61 -12.66 7.72
C GLY A 192 8.67 -11.21 8.16
N VAL A 193 7.93 -10.35 7.47
CA VAL A 193 7.72 -8.95 7.89
C VAL A 193 6.96 -8.93 9.20
N VAL A 194 7.62 -8.45 10.25
CA VAL A 194 7.07 -8.40 11.61
C VAL A 194 6.57 -7.03 12.01
N VAL A 195 7.00 -5.96 11.34
CA VAL A 195 6.68 -4.57 11.73
C VAL A 195 6.08 -3.79 10.58
N ASN A 196 4.85 -3.32 10.77
CA ASN A 196 4.16 -2.44 9.84
C ASN A 196 3.97 -1.05 10.45
N TYR A 197 4.04 -0.03 9.60
CA TYR A 197 3.61 1.33 9.90
C TYR A 197 2.25 1.58 9.23
N HIS A 198 1.38 2.31 9.91
CA HIS A 198 -0.01 2.53 9.46
C HIS A 198 -0.24 3.97 9.02
N PHE A 199 -0.94 4.13 7.92
CA PHE A 199 -1.37 5.41 7.35
C PHE A 199 -2.88 5.47 7.27
N SER A 200 -3.44 6.67 7.14
CA SER A 200 -4.84 6.87 6.77
C SER A 200 -4.95 7.08 5.26
N ILE A 201 -5.98 6.52 4.62
CA ILE A 201 -6.38 6.86 3.24
C ILE A 201 -6.57 8.38 3.08
N ASN A 202 -7.00 9.07 4.13
CA ASN A 202 -7.22 10.52 4.11
C ASN A 202 -5.92 11.34 4.05
N GLU A 203 -4.76 10.71 4.25
CA GLU A 203 -3.43 11.31 4.07
C GLU A 203 -2.91 11.15 2.63
N LEU A 204 -3.68 10.48 1.76
CA LEU A 204 -3.31 10.16 0.39
C LEU A 204 -4.15 10.91 -0.64
N ASN A 205 -3.61 11.01 -1.86
CA ASN A 205 -4.34 11.46 -3.04
C ASN A 205 -5.14 10.29 -3.62
N SER A 206 -6.33 10.58 -4.16
CA SER A 206 -7.16 9.58 -4.84
C SER A 206 -6.67 9.39 -6.28
N GLY A 207 -6.56 8.14 -6.74
CA GLY A 207 -6.12 7.79 -8.09
C GLY A 207 -4.67 7.31 -8.17
N LEU A 208 -4.06 7.52 -9.33
CA LEU A 208 -2.67 7.17 -9.64
C LEU A 208 -1.83 8.45 -9.75
N PRO A 209 -0.51 8.41 -9.45
CA PRO A 209 0.37 9.53 -9.69
C PRO A 209 0.43 9.82 -11.20
N PHE A 210 0.64 11.09 -11.58
CA PHE A 210 0.71 11.57 -12.98
C PHE A 210 -0.64 11.63 -13.71
N PHE A 211 -1.75 11.55 -12.99
CA PHE A 211 -3.11 11.70 -13.51
C PHE A 211 -3.67 13.00 -12.93
N GLU A 212 -3.38 14.12 -13.59
CA GLU A 212 -4.02 15.43 -13.37
C GLU A 212 -4.68 15.90 -14.66
#